data_AF-A0A7K3RS30-F1
#
_entry.id   AF-A0A7K3RS30-F1
#
_cell.length_a   1.000
_cell.length_b   1.000
_cell.length_c   1.000
_cell.angle_alpha   90.00
_cell.angle_beta   90.00
_cell.angle_gamma   90.00
#
_symmetry.space_group_name_H-M   'P 1'
#
loop_
_entity.id
_entity.type
_entity.pdbx_description
1 polymer ?
#
loop_
_entity_poly.entity_id
_entity_poly.type
_entity_poly.pdbx_seq_one_letter_code
_entity_poly.pdbx_strand_id
1 'polypeptide(L)'
;MEADTPGTDRHPPREQHLLIEQIKDLIERTGLSQDMWLVFGPETLRIERYLSGRVIPNYYWTHQIVLHCAGFIPGLYQEEETDRLDVAAEVARRARVRERRIARNASPARRGRG
;
A
#
# COMPACT_ATOMS: atom_id res chain seq x y z
N MET A 1 0.74 35.73 10.68
CA MET A 1 1.84 34.82 10.28
C MET A 1 1.58 33.53 11.01
N GLU A 2 0.73 32.68 10.42
CA GLU A 2 0.30 31.44 11.06
C GLU A 2 1.44 30.42 11.02
N ALA A 3 1.68 29.79 12.16
CA ALA A 3 2.70 28.78 12.31
C ALA A 3 2.28 27.53 11.54
N ASP A 4 2.97 27.29 10.42
CA ASP A 4 2.99 26.02 9.72
C ASP A 4 3.57 24.96 10.67
N THR A 5 2.67 24.27 11.38
CA THR A 5 3.06 23.15 12.24
C THR A 5 3.25 21.98 11.30
N PRO A 6 4.47 21.44 11.12
CA PRO A 6 4.68 20.34 10.19
C PRO A 6 3.92 19.13 10.75
N GLY A 7 2.71 18.92 10.21
CA GLY A 7 2.01 17.66 10.31
C GLY A 7 3.01 16.61 9.86
N THR A 8 3.27 15.65 10.73
CA THR A 8 4.36 14.70 10.56
C THR A 8 4.13 13.96 9.25
N ASP A 9 4.81 14.37 8.18
CA ASP A 9 4.91 13.68 6.92
C ASP A 9 5.70 12.39 7.18
N ARG A 10 5.02 11.45 7.84
CA ARG A 10 5.49 10.08 7.94
C ARG A 10 5.23 9.47 6.59
N HIS A 11 6.17 9.73 5.68
CA HIS A 11 6.36 8.93 4.50
C HIS A 11 6.20 7.45 4.88
N PRO A 12 5.44 6.67 4.10
CA PRO A 12 5.25 5.26 4.40
C PRO A 12 6.61 4.56 4.58
N PRO A 13 6.70 3.49 5.39
CA PRO A 13 7.91 2.69 5.47
C PRO A 13 8.39 2.30 4.06
N ARG A 14 9.70 2.13 3.87
CA ARG A 14 10.29 1.71 2.58
C ARG A 14 9.58 0.46 2.04
N GLU A 15 9.24 -0.46 2.92
CA GLU A 15 8.53 -1.70 2.60
C GLU A 15 7.14 -1.44 2.02
N GLN A 16 6.44 -0.41 2.50
CA GLN A 16 5.15 -0.02 1.95
C GLN A 16 5.31 0.68 0.58
N HIS A 17 6.38 1.45 0.36
CA HIS A 17 6.68 1.98 -0.97
C HIS A 17 6.94 0.85 -1.98
N LEU A 18 7.72 -0.17 -1.61
CA LEU A 18 7.97 -1.32 -2.49
C LEU A 18 6.68 -2.05 -2.88
N LEU A 19 5.75 -2.21 -1.93
CA LEU A 19 4.43 -2.76 -2.25
C LEU A 19 3.66 -1.88 -3.25
N ILE A 20 3.66 -0.55 -3.04
CA ILE A 20 2.98 0.39 -3.93
C ILE A 20 3.55 0.30 -5.34
N GLU A 21 4.87 0.24 -5.49
CA GLU A 21 5.53 0.10 -6.78
C GLU A 21 5.18 -1.23 -7.46
N GLN A 22 5.04 -2.32 -6.71
CA GLN A 22 4.56 -3.59 -7.28
C GLN A 22 3.11 -3.52 -7.76
N ILE A 23 2.22 -2.85 -7.01
CA ILE A 23 0.83 -2.64 -7.45
C ILE A 23 0.81 -1.77 -8.72
N LYS A 24 1.62 -0.70 -8.77
CA LYS A 24 1.73 0.17 -9.96
C LYS A 24 2.24 -0.61 -11.17
N ASP A 25 3.33 -1.34 -11.04
CA ASP A 25 3.90 -2.17 -12.11
C ASP A 25 2.84 -3.13 -12.69
N LEU A 26 2.08 -3.79 -11.83
CA LEU A 26 1.01 -4.67 -12.27
C LEU A 26 -0.11 -3.92 -13.02
N ILE A 27 -0.48 -2.73 -12.56
CA ILE A 27 -1.45 -1.87 -13.24
C ILE A 27 -0.91 -1.36 -14.58
N GLU A 28 0.35 -0.94 -14.64
CA GLU A 28 1.00 -0.48 -15.88
C GLU A 28 1.04 -1.58 -16.95
N ARG A 29 1.28 -2.83 -16.54
CA ARG A 29 1.25 -3.99 -17.44
C ARG A 29 -0.11 -4.25 -18.06
N THR A 30 -1.21 -3.75 -17.49
CA THR A 30 -2.54 -3.82 -18.12
C THR A 30 -2.67 -2.87 -19.33
N GLY A 31 -1.79 -1.88 -19.46
CA GLY A 31 -1.92 -0.79 -20.44
C GLY A 31 -3.01 0.23 -20.11
N LEU A 32 -3.70 0.08 -18.98
CA LEU A 32 -4.86 0.88 -18.58
C LEU A 32 -4.59 1.71 -17.31
N SER A 33 -3.34 2.11 -17.08
CA SER A 33 -2.96 2.85 -15.86
C SER A 33 -3.68 4.20 -15.71
N GLN A 34 -4.00 4.86 -16.83
CA GLN A 34 -4.78 6.10 -16.84
C GLN A 34 -6.29 5.85 -16.70
N ASP A 35 -6.73 4.63 -16.99
CA ASP A 35 -8.14 4.20 -17.00
C ASP A 35 -8.38 3.04 -16.03
N MET A 36 -7.84 3.14 -14.81
CA MET A 36 -7.95 2.08 -13.79
C MET A 36 -9.39 1.66 -13.48
N TRP A 37 -10.37 2.53 -13.76
CA TRP A 37 -11.79 2.23 -13.65
C TRP A 37 -12.26 1.12 -14.60
N LEU A 38 -11.58 0.91 -15.74
CA LEU A 38 -11.83 -0.21 -16.64
C LEU A 38 -11.36 -1.55 -16.05
N VAL A 39 -10.30 -1.53 -15.24
CA VAL A 39 -9.71 -2.73 -14.62
C VAL A 39 -10.45 -3.11 -13.33
N PHE A 40 -10.68 -2.13 -12.46
CA PHE A 40 -11.17 -2.37 -11.10
C PHE A 40 -12.64 -1.94 -10.86
N GLY A 41 -13.26 -1.22 -11.80
CA GLY A 41 -14.66 -0.81 -11.69
C GLY A 41 -14.98 -0.09 -10.37
N PRO A 42 -15.98 -0.55 -9.59
CA PRO A 42 -16.33 0.05 -8.30
C PRO A 42 -15.18 0.08 -7.28
N GLU A 43 -14.15 -0.76 -7.46
CA GLU A 43 -13.03 -0.91 -6.52
C GLU A 43 -11.86 0.06 -6.78
N THR A 44 -11.93 0.90 -7.82
CA THR A 44 -10.86 1.85 -8.16
C THR A 44 -10.48 2.76 -6.99
N LEU A 45 -11.46 3.30 -6.26
CA LEU A 45 -11.19 4.15 -5.08
C LEU A 45 -10.45 3.40 -3.97
N ARG A 46 -10.63 2.07 -3.87
CA ARG A 46 -9.90 1.24 -2.91
C ARG A 46 -8.46 1.05 -3.36
N ILE A 47 -8.23 0.83 -4.65
CA ILE A 47 -6.89 0.75 -5.25
C ILE A 47 -6.12 2.06 -5.06
N GLU A 48 -6.75 3.21 -5.31
CA GLU A 48 -6.14 4.52 -5.08
C GLU A 48 -5.69 4.72 -3.64
N ARG A 49 -6.44 4.21 -2.65
CA ARG A 49 -6.03 4.25 -1.23
C ARG A 49 -4.80 3.39 -0.93
N TYR A 50 -4.60 2.30 -1.67
CA TYR A 50 -3.39 1.50 -1.57
C TYR A 50 -2.21 2.24 -2.20
N LEU A 51 -2.41 2.78 -3.41
CA LEU A 51 -1.39 3.54 -4.14
C LEU A 51 -0.94 4.81 -3.40
N SER A 52 -1.86 5.46 -2.68
CA SER A 52 -1.54 6.62 -1.84
C SER A 52 -0.86 6.25 -0.51
N GLY A 53 -0.65 4.97 -0.23
CA GLY A 53 -0.10 4.48 1.03
C GLY A 53 -0.99 4.66 2.27
N ARG A 54 -2.27 5.05 2.10
CA ARG A 54 -3.18 5.24 3.25
C ARG A 54 -3.47 3.90 3.93
N VAL A 55 -3.71 2.86 3.13
CA VAL A 55 -4.05 1.51 3.58
C VAL A 55 -3.10 0.49 2.93
N ILE A 56 -2.85 -0.63 3.60
CA ILE A 56 -2.13 -1.78 3.03
C ILE A 56 -3.17 -2.86 2.71
N PRO A 57 -3.20 -3.44 1.49
CA PRO A 57 -4.13 -4.52 1.17
C PRO A 57 -3.93 -5.71 2.10
N ASN A 58 -5.02 -6.43 2.38
CA ASN A 58 -4.97 -7.73 3.03
C ASN A 58 -4.87 -8.84 1.97
N TYR A 59 -4.73 -10.09 2.40
CA TYR A 59 -4.61 -11.27 1.53
C TYR A 59 -5.75 -11.40 0.49
N TYR A 60 -6.98 -11.07 0.89
CA TYR A 60 -8.09 -11.08 -0.06
C TYR A 60 -7.89 -10.04 -1.17
N TRP A 61 -7.46 -8.83 -0.80
CA TRP A 61 -7.30 -7.72 -1.75
C TRP A 61 -6.08 -7.84 -2.66
N THR A 62 -4.99 -8.44 -2.19
CA THR A 62 -3.84 -8.78 -3.05
C THR A 62 -4.27 -9.76 -4.15
N HIS A 63 -5.01 -10.82 -3.80
CA HIS A 63 -5.58 -11.74 -4.78
C HIS A 63 -6.55 -11.04 -5.75
N GLN A 64 -7.46 -10.20 -5.27
CA GLN A 64 -8.39 -9.47 -6.16
C GLN A 64 -7.66 -8.54 -7.13
N ILE A 65 -6.62 -7.83 -6.68
CA ILE A 65 -5.81 -6.98 -7.56
C ILE A 65 -5.22 -7.79 -8.71
N VAL A 66 -4.61 -8.93 -8.41
CA VAL A 66 -4.00 -9.81 -9.43
C VAL A 66 -5.06 -10.37 -10.37
N LEU A 67 -6.19 -10.86 -9.84
CA LEU A 67 -7.28 -11.40 -10.64
C LEU A 67 -7.86 -10.38 -11.63
N HIS A 68 -8.08 -9.14 -11.18
CA HIS A 68 -8.55 -8.07 -12.06
C HIS A 68 -7.53 -7.75 -13.16
N CYS A 69 -6.25 -7.60 -12.81
CA CYS A 69 -5.20 -7.34 -13.79
C CYS A 69 -5.00 -8.51 -14.77
N ALA A 70 -5.17 -9.75 -14.33
CA ALA A 70 -5.04 -10.94 -15.17
C ALA A 70 -6.02 -10.96 -16.35
N GLY A 71 -7.19 -10.32 -16.20
CA GLY A 71 -8.14 -10.16 -17.31
C GLY A 71 -7.60 -9.33 -18.48
N PHE A 72 -6.55 -8.54 -18.25
CA PHE A 72 -5.97 -7.61 -19.23
C PHE A 72 -4.52 -7.93 -19.60
N ILE A 73 -3.84 -8.82 -18.87
CA ILE A 73 -2.43 -9.15 -19.08
C ILE A 73 -2.33 -10.59 -19.62
N PRO A 74 -2.12 -10.79 -20.94
CA PRO A 74 -1.94 -12.12 -21.51
C PRO A 74 -0.73 -12.85 -20.91
N GLY A 75 -0.93 -14.09 -20.49
CA GLY A 75 0.15 -14.92 -19.94
C GLY A 75 0.60 -14.58 -18.51
N LEU A 76 -0.19 -13.78 -17.77
CA LEU A 76 0.08 -13.53 -16.36
C LEU A 76 -0.07 -14.81 -15.52
N TYR A 77 0.98 -15.22 -14.83
CA TYR A 77 0.94 -16.29 -13.85
C TYR A 77 0.33 -15.77 -12.54
N GLN A 78 -0.98 -15.95 -12.38
CA GLN A 78 -1.76 -15.35 -11.28
C GLN A 78 -1.29 -15.80 -9.89
N GLU A 79 -0.91 -17.07 -9.74
CA GLU A 79 -0.45 -17.63 -8.47
C GLU A 79 0.87 -16.98 -8.03
N GLU A 80 1.87 -16.93 -8.92
CA GLU A 80 3.17 -16.32 -8.63
C GLU A 80 3.05 -14.82 -8.31
N GLU A 81 2.21 -14.07 -9.03
CA GLU A 81 2.01 -12.65 -8.76
C GLU A 81 1.23 -12.41 -7.47
N THR A 82 0.28 -13.28 -7.13
CA THR A 82 -0.45 -13.21 -5.86
C THR A 82 0.51 -13.45 -4.70
N ASP A 83 1.31 -14.52 -4.76
CA ASP A 83 2.30 -14.84 -3.74
C ASP A 83 3.32 -13.71 -3.56
N ARG A 84 3.82 -13.14 -4.68
CA ARG A 84 4.72 -11.99 -4.67
C ARG A 84 4.10 -10.81 -3.93
N LEU A 85 2.86 -10.47 -4.28
CA LEU A 85 2.16 -9.31 -3.72
C LEU A 85 1.78 -9.53 -2.25
N ASP A 86 1.44 -10.77 -1.86
CA ASP A 86 1.15 -11.15 -0.49
C ASP A 86 2.36 -11.03 0.43
N VAL A 87 3.52 -11.52 -0.03
CA VAL A 87 4.77 -11.37 0.70
C VAL A 87 5.10 -9.89 0.88
N ALA A 88 4.99 -9.08 -0.19
CA ALA A 88 5.24 -7.64 -0.10
C ALA A 88 4.26 -6.95 0.87
N ALA A 89 2.98 -7.31 0.83
CA ALA A 89 1.96 -6.75 1.70
C ALA A 89 2.20 -7.12 3.17
N GLU A 90 2.63 -8.34 3.45
CA GLU A 90 2.97 -8.79 4.80
C GLU A 90 4.18 -8.05 5.37
N VAL A 91 5.23 -7.90 4.57
CA VAL A 91 6.42 -7.14 4.95
C VAL A 91 6.07 -5.67 5.23
N ALA A 92 5.23 -5.06 4.39
CA ALA A 92 4.75 -3.69 4.60
C ALA A 92 3.91 -3.55 5.89
N ARG A 93 3.02 -4.51 6.19
CA ARG A 93 2.22 -4.50 7.43
C ARG A 93 3.13 -4.58 8.66
N ARG A 94 4.10 -5.48 8.66
CA ARG A 94 5.07 -5.63 9.77
C ARG A 94 5.90 -4.35 9.98
N ALA A 95 6.37 -3.73 8.90
CA ALA A 95 7.11 -2.47 8.96
C ALA A 95 6.26 -1.35 9.57
N ARG A 96 4.99 -1.23 9.17
CA ARG A 96 4.07 -0.23 9.72
C ARG A 96 3.75 -0.45 11.20
N VAL A 97 3.63 -1.71 11.64
CA VAL A 97 3.49 -2.05 13.07
C VAL A 97 4.75 -1.66 13.84
N ARG A 98 5.94 -1.95 13.30
CA ARG A 98 7.24 -1.56 13.88
C ARG A 98 7.33 -0.05 14.05
N GLU A 99 7.03 0.74 13.02
CA GLU A 99 7.06 2.21 13.10
C GLU A 99 6.05 2.77 14.10
N ARG A 100 4.82 2.23 14.13
CA ARG A 100 3.82 2.60 15.14
C ARG A 100 4.31 2.31 16.56
N ARG A 101 5.04 1.20 16.76
CA ARG A 101 5.62 0.86 18.07
C ARG A 101 6.74 1.82 18.45
N ILE A 102 7.64 2.14 17.52
CA ILE A 102 8.71 3.13 17.73
C ILE A 102 8.11 4.49 18.07
N ALA A 103 7.13 4.96 17.31
CA ALA A 103 6.45 6.23 17.54
C ALA A 103 5.77 6.34 18.90
N ARG A 104 5.13 5.25 19.37
CA ARG A 104 4.54 5.17 20.71
C ARG A 104 5.61 5.26 21.80
N ASN A 105 6.72 4.56 21.61
CA ASN A 105 7.83 4.56 22.57
C ASN A 105 8.64 5.86 22.56
N ALA A 106 8.68 6.56 21.43
CA ALA A 106 9.39 7.82 21.24
C ALA A 106 8.59 9.05 21.69
N SER A 107 7.27 8.92 21.93
CA SER A 107 6.45 10.01 22.48
C SER A 107 6.62 10.06 24.01
N PRO A 108 7.37 11.03 24.58
CA PRO A 108 7.50 11.16 26.02
C PRO A 108 6.31 11.99 26.52
N ALA A 109 5.11 11.43 26.44
CA ALA A 109 3.99 11.97 27.20
C ALA A 109 3.88 11.18 28.50
N ARG A 110 4.30 11.83 29.60
CA ARG A 110 4.15 11.44 31.02
C ARG A 110 5.26 10.57 31.62
N ARG A 111 6.49 11.08 31.68
CA ARG A 111 7.25 11.00 32.95
C ARG A 111 6.98 12.31 33.69
N GLY A 112 6.54 12.21 34.94
CA GLY A 112 6.10 13.34 35.79
C GLY A 112 7.14 14.47 35.81
N ARG A 113 6.74 15.75 35.90
CA ARG A 113 6.41 16.38 37.19
C ARG A 113 6.98 15.59 38.38
N GLY A 114 8.26 15.82 38.63
CA GLY A 114 8.90 15.71 39.94
C GLY A 114 9.49 17.08 40.25
#